data_AF-A0A915KR41-F1
#
_entry.id   AF-A0A915KR41-F1
#
_cell.length_a   1.000
_cell.length_b   1.000
_cell.length_c   1.000
_cell.angle_alpha   90.00
_cell.angle_beta   90.00
_cell.angle_gamma   90.00
#
_symmetry.space_group_name_H-M   'P 1'
#
loop_
_entity.id
_entity.type
_entity.pdbx_description
1 polymer ?
#
loop_
_entity_poly.entity_id
_entity_poly.type
_entity_poly.pdbx_seq_one_letter_code
_entity_poly.pdbx_strand_id
1 'polypeptide(L)'
;MVHYKFTYFYFRGLGESIRYIFHYAGVDFEDDRIQMEDWMKHKSSMPMGQVPVLYVDGKELCQSMAIARYLAKEFGLVPSDNFLAAKADMIVDGLRDQYPLLAKMFPALRNDKDEEAHEVWAEYKEKHMQSFLDMYEKFLTDNGGQFFVGEKISWADIFVAERLD
;
A
#
# COMPACT_ATOMS: atom_id res chain seq x y z
N MET A 1 15.84 -19.57 8.33
CA MET A 1 15.29 -18.61 7.34
C MET A 1 14.20 -17.86 8.07
N VAL A 2 14.10 -16.54 7.90
CA VAL A 2 13.08 -15.73 8.58
C VAL A 2 11.71 -16.18 8.11
N HIS A 3 10.78 -16.41 9.04
CA HIS A 3 9.40 -16.75 8.71
C HIS A 3 8.53 -15.50 8.73
N TYR A 4 7.98 -15.14 7.56
CA TYR A 4 7.02 -14.06 7.41
C TYR A 4 5.61 -14.61 7.29
N LYS A 5 4.68 -14.08 8.10
CA LYS A 5 3.24 -14.25 7.91
C LYS A 5 2.59 -12.88 7.82
N PHE A 6 1.83 -12.65 6.76
CA PHE A 6 1.12 -11.41 6.51
C PHE A 6 -0.39 -11.64 6.58
N THR A 7 -1.05 -11.05 7.58
CA THR A 7 -2.48 -11.19 7.78
C THR A 7 -3.22 -9.94 7.29
N TYR A 8 -4.10 -10.10 6.31
CA TYR A 8 -4.99 -9.05 5.81
C TYR A 8 -6.32 -9.64 5.29
N PHE A 9 -7.23 -8.79 4.81
CA PHE A 9 -8.46 -9.28 4.19
C PHE A 9 -8.22 -9.99 2.85
N TYR A 10 -9.21 -10.78 2.40
CA TYR A 10 -9.27 -11.40 1.07
C TYR A 10 -9.59 -10.37 -0.04
N PHE A 11 -8.94 -9.21 -0.01
CA PHE A 11 -8.90 -8.24 -1.12
C PHE A 11 -7.56 -7.49 -1.07
N ARG A 12 -7.30 -6.68 -2.10
CA ARG A 12 -6.05 -5.91 -2.26
C ARG A 12 -5.84 -4.90 -1.14
N GLY A 13 -6.61 -3.81 -1.19
CA GLY A 13 -6.71 -2.81 -0.11
C GLY A 13 -5.36 -2.28 0.37
N LEU A 14 -5.19 -2.13 1.68
CA LEU A 14 -3.93 -1.68 2.29
C LEU A 14 -2.82 -2.74 2.28
N GLY A 15 -3.13 -3.97 1.86
CA GLY A 15 -2.19 -5.08 1.91
C GLY A 15 -1.46 -5.35 0.61
N GLU A 16 -1.95 -4.83 -0.52
CA GLU A 16 -1.42 -5.26 -1.82
C GLU A 16 -0.02 -4.76 -2.10
N SER A 17 0.27 -3.49 -1.82
CA SER A 17 1.63 -2.96 -1.99
C SER A 17 2.65 -3.71 -1.10
N ILE A 18 2.22 -4.28 0.03
CA ILE A 18 3.05 -5.13 0.90
C ILE A 18 3.30 -6.50 0.25
N ARG A 19 2.28 -7.12 -0.37
CA ARG A 19 2.45 -8.34 -1.17
C ARG A 19 3.39 -8.10 -2.35
N TYR A 20 3.26 -6.97 -3.04
CA TYR A 20 4.16 -6.60 -4.15
C TYR A 20 5.61 -6.48 -3.69
N ILE A 21 5.86 -5.94 -2.49
CA ILE A 21 7.21 -5.89 -1.91
C ILE A 21 7.78 -7.31 -1.73
N PHE A 22 7.02 -8.25 -1.17
CA PHE A 22 7.47 -9.65 -1.03
C PHE A 22 7.77 -10.30 -2.38
N HIS A 23 6.85 -10.16 -3.34
CA HIS A 23 7.01 -10.73 -4.67
C HIS A 23 8.20 -10.13 -5.43
N TYR A 24 8.39 -8.82 -5.36
CA TYR A 24 9.55 -8.15 -5.95
C TYR A 24 10.87 -8.65 -5.33
N ALA A 25 10.90 -8.83 -4.01
CA ALA A 25 12.08 -9.31 -3.30
C ALA A 25 12.35 -10.82 -3.51
N GLY A 26 11.41 -11.57 -4.10
CA GLY A 26 11.51 -13.02 -4.23
C GLY A 26 11.52 -13.74 -2.87
N VAL A 27 10.85 -13.17 -1.87
CA VAL A 27 10.80 -13.70 -0.51
C VAL A 27 9.45 -14.37 -0.26
N ASP A 28 9.49 -15.64 0.13
CA ASP A 28 8.31 -16.41 0.51
C ASP A 28 7.69 -15.89 1.81
N PHE A 29 6.36 -15.89 1.88
CA PHE A 29 5.61 -15.53 3.07
C PHE A 29 4.26 -16.27 3.11
N GLU A 30 3.72 -16.48 4.31
CA GLU A 30 2.34 -16.96 4.50
C GLU A 30 1.37 -15.78 4.29
N ASP A 31 0.61 -15.80 3.20
CA ASP A 31 -0.45 -14.82 2.92
C ASP A 31 -1.77 -15.26 3.57
N ASP A 32 -1.94 -14.89 4.84
CA ASP A 32 -3.09 -15.23 5.67
C ASP A 32 -4.26 -14.26 5.39
N ARG A 33 -5.26 -14.75 4.65
CA ARG A 33 -6.38 -13.93 4.16
C ARG A 33 -7.65 -14.20 4.96
N ILE A 34 -8.14 -13.16 5.63
CA ILE A 34 -9.38 -13.16 6.41
C ILE A 34 -10.57 -12.79 5.51
N GLN A 35 -11.63 -13.60 5.51
CA GLN A 35 -12.90 -13.22 4.90
C GLN A 35 -13.58 -12.14 5.73
N MET A 36 -14.22 -11.16 5.07
CA MET A 36 -14.79 -10.00 5.75
C MET A 36 -15.86 -10.40 6.78
N GLU A 37 -16.61 -11.47 6.50
CA GLU A 37 -17.67 -12.03 7.34
C GLU A 37 -17.10 -12.62 8.66
N ASP A 38 -15.86 -13.08 8.62
CA ASP A 38 -15.17 -13.65 9.77
C ASP A 38 -14.42 -12.61 10.60
N TRP A 39 -14.29 -11.37 10.14
CA TRP A 39 -13.48 -10.32 10.77
C TRP A 39 -13.74 -10.17 12.27
N MET A 40 -15.00 -10.21 12.69
CA MET A 40 -15.37 -10.05 14.10
C MET A 40 -14.80 -11.15 15.00
N LYS A 41 -14.52 -12.34 14.47
CA LYS A 41 -13.89 -13.45 15.20
C LYS A 41 -12.38 -13.23 15.41
N HIS A 42 -11.74 -12.49 14.52
CA HIS A 42 -10.30 -12.22 14.53
C HIS A 42 -9.93 -10.89 15.19
N LYS A 43 -10.84 -9.92 15.19
CA LYS A 43 -10.56 -8.54 15.63
C LYS A 43 -9.91 -8.45 17.01
N SER A 44 -10.43 -9.20 17.99
CA SER A 44 -9.91 -9.15 19.37
C SER A 44 -8.52 -9.77 19.53
N SER A 45 -8.06 -10.59 18.58
CA SER A 45 -6.71 -11.18 18.61
C SER A 45 -5.68 -10.32 17.87
N MET A 46 -6.10 -9.27 17.16
CA MET A 46 -5.17 -8.37 16.47
C MET A 46 -4.61 -7.32 17.44
N PRO A 47 -3.30 -6.99 17.40
CA PRO A 47 -2.66 -6.17 18.45
C PRO A 47 -3.25 -4.76 18.58
N MET A 48 -3.69 -4.18 17.46
CA MET A 48 -4.38 -2.89 17.41
C MET A 48 -5.88 -3.03 17.06
N GLY A 49 -6.45 -4.23 17.14
CA GLY A 49 -7.83 -4.48 16.73
C GLY A 49 -8.11 -4.19 15.25
N GLN A 50 -7.08 -4.24 14.41
CA GLN A 50 -7.08 -3.87 12.98
C GLN A 50 -6.09 -4.74 12.20
N VAL A 51 -6.31 -4.84 10.89
CA VAL A 51 -5.38 -5.40 9.90
C VAL A 51 -4.97 -4.29 8.91
N PRO A 52 -3.78 -4.36 8.28
CA PRO A 52 -2.86 -5.51 8.24
C PRO A 52 -1.98 -5.69 9.48
N VAL A 53 -1.52 -6.93 9.67
CA VAL A 53 -0.50 -7.33 10.66
C VAL A 53 0.54 -8.20 9.97
N LEU A 54 1.82 -7.88 10.19
CA LEU A 54 2.95 -8.72 9.80
C LEU A 54 3.50 -9.43 11.04
N TYR A 55 3.80 -10.72 10.90
CA TYR A 55 4.55 -11.49 11.88
C TYR A 55 5.92 -11.83 11.30
N VAL A 56 6.98 -11.52 12.05
CA VAL A 56 8.37 -11.83 11.71
C VAL A 56 8.95 -12.72 12.80
N ASP A 57 9.12 -14.01 12.52
CA ASP A 57 9.50 -15.02 13.51
C ASP A 57 8.62 -14.95 14.79
N GLY A 58 7.31 -14.74 14.59
CA GLY A 58 6.31 -14.61 15.65
C GLY A 58 6.20 -13.22 16.29
N LYS A 59 7.05 -12.25 15.93
CA LYS A 59 6.95 -10.85 16.41
C LYS A 59 5.98 -10.07 15.55
N GLU A 60 5.06 -9.36 16.19
CA GLU A 60 3.99 -8.61 15.52
C GLU A 60 4.41 -7.18 15.15
N LEU A 61 3.99 -6.74 13.95
CA LEU A 61 4.08 -5.36 13.48
C LEU A 61 2.75 -4.99 12.79
N CYS A 62 2.11 -3.92 13.29
CA CYS A 62 0.86 -3.38 12.72
C CYS A 62 1.12 -2.12 11.89
N GLN A 63 0.08 -1.63 11.22
CA GLN A 63 0.05 -0.46 10.33
C GLN A 63 0.73 -0.69 8.98
N SER A 64 -0.05 -0.56 7.90
CA SER A 64 0.41 -0.88 6.53
C SER A 64 1.68 -0.13 6.13
N MET A 65 1.80 1.16 6.46
CA MET A 65 2.99 1.94 6.11
C MET A 65 4.22 1.55 6.94
N ALA A 66 4.02 1.17 8.21
CA ALA A 66 5.13 0.70 9.05
C ALA A 66 5.63 -0.67 8.56
N ILE A 67 4.71 -1.58 8.24
CA ILE A 67 5.01 -2.89 7.66
C ILE A 67 5.74 -2.75 6.32
N ALA A 68 5.19 -1.97 5.39
CA ALA A 68 5.77 -1.76 4.07
C ALA A 68 7.19 -1.16 4.17
N ARG A 69 7.36 -0.11 4.99
CA ARG A 69 8.68 0.53 5.19
C ARG A 69 9.68 -0.41 5.86
N TYR A 70 9.24 -1.25 6.80
CA TYR A 70 10.09 -2.27 7.43
C TYR A 70 10.61 -3.25 6.37
N LEU A 71 9.71 -3.86 5.59
CA LEU A 71 10.09 -4.82 4.54
C LEU A 71 10.93 -4.16 3.45
N ALA A 72 10.60 -2.92 3.08
CA ALA A 72 11.38 -2.17 2.11
C ALA A 72 12.84 -1.95 2.58
N LYS A 73 13.06 -1.73 3.88
CA LYS A 73 14.42 -1.65 4.45
C LYS A 73 15.10 -3.02 4.41
N GLU A 74 14.42 -4.07 4.87
CA GLU A 74 14.96 -5.43 4.90
C GLU A 74 15.37 -5.91 3.49
N PHE A 75 14.65 -5.50 2.45
CA PHE A 75 14.88 -5.95 1.08
C PHE A 75 15.62 -4.92 0.20
N GLY A 76 16.19 -3.87 0.79
CA GLY A 76 17.04 -2.92 0.06
C GLY A 76 16.31 -2.00 -0.92
N LEU A 77 15.01 -1.78 -0.69
CA LEU A 77 14.08 -0.92 -1.45
C LEU A 77 13.95 0.50 -0.85
N VAL A 78 14.66 0.79 0.23
CA VAL A 78 14.83 2.15 0.74
C VAL A 78 16.21 2.67 0.32
N PRO A 79 16.31 3.86 -0.30
CA PRO A 79 17.59 4.49 -0.58
C PRO A 79 18.46 4.62 0.67
N SER A 80 19.78 4.46 0.52
CA SER A 80 20.73 4.64 1.63
C SER A 80 20.95 6.11 2.00
N ASP A 81 20.73 7.02 1.05
CA ASP A 81 20.72 8.45 1.33
C ASP A 81 19.43 8.84 2.08
N ASN A 82 19.58 9.53 3.20
CA ASN A 82 18.46 9.86 4.07
C ASN A 82 17.44 10.79 3.41
N PHE A 83 17.88 11.71 2.55
CA PHE A 83 16.98 12.64 1.89
C PHE A 83 16.20 11.94 0.77
N LEU A 84 16.84 11.06 0.00
CA LEU A 84 16.16 10.22 -0.98
C LEU A 84 15.19 9.23 -0.32
N ALA A 85 15.55 8.66 0.84
CA ALA A 85 14.63 7.84 1.62
C ALA A 85 13.39 8.63 2.06
N ALA A 86 13.58 9.86 2.56
CA ALA A 86 12.47 10.75 2.92
C ALA A 86 11.64 11.19 1.70
N LYS A 87 12.24 11.35 0.52
CA LYS A 87 11.48 11.56 -0.73
C LYS A 87 10.64 10.33 -1.10
N ALA A 88 11.14 9.12 -0.88
CA ALA A 88 10.36 7.90 -1.09
C ALA A 88 9.15 7.87 -0.14
N ASP A 89 9.37 8.20 1.14
CA ASP A 89 8.29 8.38 2.13
C ASP A 89 7.25 9.40 1.66
N MET A 90 7.68 10.58 1.20
CA MET A 90 6.79 11.64 0.71
C MET A 90 5.87 11.17 -0.42
N ILE A 91 6.41 10.38 -1.36
CA ILE A 91 5.64 9.86 -2.50
C ILE A 91 4.63 8.81 -2.03
N VAL A 92 5.02 7.92 -1.12
CA VAL A 92 4.11 6.92 -0.56
C VAL A 92 3.02 7.57 0.31
N ASP A 93 3.37 8.53 1.15
CA ASP A 93 2.43 9.22 2.01
C ASP A 93 1.46 10.09 1.19
N GLY A 94 1.93 10.73 0.10
CA GLY A 94 1.06 11.42 -0.85
C GLY A 94 0.04 10.49 -1.51
N LEU A 95 0.40 9.23 -1.79
CA LEU A 95 -0.55 8.22 -2.30
C LEU A 95 -1.56 7.84 -1.23
N ARG A 96 -1.13 7.81 0.03
CA ARG A 96 -1.94 7.44 1.19
C ARG A 96 -3.00 8.49 1.48
N ASP A 97 -2.71 9.77 1.28
CA ASP A 97 -3.64 10.88 1.48
C ASP A 97 -4.88 10.80 0.56
N GLN A 98 -4.78 10.11 -0.57
CA GLN A 98 -5.92 9.85 -1.46
C GLN A 98 -6.87 8.78 -0.91
N TYR A 99 -6.38 7.91 -0.01
CA TYR A 99 -7.11 6.73 0.41
C TYR A 99 -8.40 7.01 1.17
N PRO A 100 -8.52 8.01 2.08
CA PRO A 100 -9.81 8.28 2.73
C PRO A 100 -10.93 8.57 1.73
N LEU A 101 -10.61 9.20 0.60
CA LEU A 101 -11.56 9.44 -0.47
C LEU A 101 -11.88 8.15 -1.24
N LEU A 102 -10.85 7.39 -1.63
CA LEU A 102 -11.04 6.11 -2.34
C LEU A 102 -11.72 5.04 -1.48
N ALA A 103 -11.53 5.06 -0.15
CA ALA A 103 -12.16 4.13 0.78
C ALA A 103 -13.69 4.30 0.82
N LYS A 104 -14.21 5.48 0.45
CA LYS A 104 -15.66 5.68 0.26
C LYS A 104 -16.22 4.91 -0.94
N MET A 105 -15.36 4.40 -1.83
CA MET A 105 -15.78 3.50 -2.91
C MET A 105 -15.87 2.04 -2.46
N PHE A 106 -15.41 1.69 -1.25
CA PHE A 106 -15.47 0.30 -0.78
C PHE A 106 -16.87 -0.33 -0.68
N PRO A 107 -17.97 0.42 -0.43
CA PRO A 107 -19.31 -0.12 -0.58
C PRO A 107 -19.60 -0.70 -1.97
N ALA A 108 -19.06 -0.12 -3.05
CA ALA A 108 -19.19 -0.66 -4.40
C ALA A 108 -18.51 -2.04 -4.57
N LEU A 109 -17.51 -2.37 -3.75
CA LEU A 109 -16.91 -3.71 -3.74
C LEU A 109 -17.87 -4.78 -3.21
N ARG A 110 -18.91 -4.39 -2.44
CA ARG A 110 -19.96 -5.28 -1.94
C ARG A 110 -21.22 -5.25 -2.80
N ASN A 111 -21.51 -4.09 -3.38
CA ASN A 111 -22.67 -3.87 -4.25
C ASN A 111 -22.31 -2.88 -5.36
N ASP A 112 -22.09 -3.36 -6.57
CA ASP A 112 -21.75 -2.54 -7.74
C ASP A 112 -22.88 -1.58 -8.18
N LYS A 113 -24.03 -1.58 -7.50
CA LYS A 113 -25.11 -0.60 -7.73
C LYS A 113 -25.16 0.51 -6.69
N ASP A 114 -24.12 0.65 -5.88
CA ASP A 114 -24.04 1.69 -4.86
C ASP A 114 -23.83 3.08 -5.50
N GLU A 115 -24.91 3.86 -5.56
CA GLU A 115 -24.93 5.17 -6.22
C GLU A 115 -23.93 6.15 -5.58
N GLU A 116 -23.80 6.16 -4.25
CA GLU A 116 -22.86 7.04 -3.54
C GLU A 116 -21.41 6.72 -3.92
N ALA A 117 -21.03 5.44 -3.96
CA ALA A 117 -19.69 5.04 -4.38
C ALA A 117 -19.39 5.42 -5.84
N HIS A 118 -20.38 5.31 -6.74
CA HIS A 118 -20.25 5.75 -8.14
C HIS A 118 -20.11 7.27 -8.27
N GLU A 119 -20.88 8.03 -7.50
CA GLU A 119 -20.78 9.51 -7.46
C GLU A 119 -19.42 9.95 -6.94
N VAL A 120 -18.93 9.35 -5.85
CA VAL A 120 -17.58 9.63 -5.32
C VAL A 120 -16.50 9.33 -6.37
N TRP A 121 -16.64 8.23 -7.12
CA TRP A 121 -15.68 7.89 -8.16
C TRP A 121 -15.73 8.86 -9.35
N ALA A 122 -16.93 9.26 -9.76
CA ALA A 122 -17.11 10.26 -10.81
C ALA A 122 -16.48 11.61 -10.41
N GLU A 123 -16.75 12.07 -9.19
CA GLU A 123 -16.16 13.28 -8.63
C GLU A 123 -14.64 13.19 -8.53
N TYR A 124 -14.11 12.06 -8.08
CA TYR A 124 -12.66 11.83 -8.01
C TYR A 124 -12.00 11.96 -9.37
N LYS A 125 -12.56 11.30 -10.39
CA LYS A 125 -12.06 11.37 -11.77
C LYS A 125 -12.09 12.80 -12.32
N GLU A 126 -13.18 13.52 -12.08
CA GLU A 126 -13.37 14.87 -12.61
C GLU A 126 -12.47 15.90 -11.92
N LYS A 127 -12.35 15.84 -10.58
CA LYS A 127 -11.74 16.92 -9.79
C LYS A 127 -10.31 16.65 -9.33
N HIS A 128 -9.92 15.38 -9.20
CA HIS A 128 -8.70 15.01 -8.48
C HIS A 128 -7.73 14.14 -9.27
N MET A 129 -8.23 13.28 -10.16
CA MET A 129 -7.38 12.29 -10.84
C MET A 129 -6.31 12.95 -11.71
N GLN A 130 -6.66 13.93 -12.55
CA GLN A 130 -5.67 14.55 -13.45
C GLN A 130 -4.58 15.29 -12.67
N SER A 131 -4.96 16.11 -11.68
CA SER A 131 -3.98 16.86 -10.87
C SER A 131 -3.07 15.94 -10.06
N PHE A 132 -3.59 14.81 -9.60
CA PHE A 132 -2.80 13.76 -8.97
C PHE A 132 -1.80 13.13 -9.97
N LEU A 133 -2.26 12.73 -11.16
CA LEU A 133 -1.39 12.13 -12.18
C LEU A 133 -0.30 13.11 -12.64
N ASP A 134 -0.65 14.36 -12.92
CA ASP A 134 0.30 15.40 -13.33
C ASP A 134 1.39 15.62 -12.28
N MET A 135 1.01 15.62 -10.99
CA MET A 135 1.95 15.77 -9.89
C MET A 135 2.94 14.59 -9.79
N TYR A 136 2.45 13.35 -9.96
CA TYR A 136 3.31 12.17 -9.88
C TYR A 136 4.17 12.00 -11.13
N GLU A 137 3.64 12.32 -12.31
CA GLU A 137 4.43 12.41 -13.54
C GLU A 137 5.54 13.45 -13.38
N LYS A 138 5.25 14.59 -12.75
CA LYS A 138 6.27 15.58 -12.44
C LYS A 138 7.34 15.02 -11.50
N PHE A 139 6.96 14.34 -10.41
CA PHE A 139 7.95 13.74 -9.50
C PHE A 139 8.85 12.71 -10.20
N LEU A 140 8.26 11.90 -11.08
CA LEU A 140 8.99 10.90 -11.87
C LEU A 140 9.95 11.57 -12.86
N THR A 141 9.49 12.57 -13.61
CA THR A 141 10.29 13.26 -14.63
C THR A 141 11.37 14.18 -14.03
N ASP A 142 11.12 14.79 -12.87
CA ASP A 142 12.14 15.54 -12.11
C ASP A 142 13.32 14.65 -11.68
N ASN A 143 13.10 13.33 -11.53
CA ASN A 143 14.13 12.33 -11.24
C ASN A 143 14.62 11.58 -12.52
N GLY A 144 14.37 12.13 -13.70
CA GLY A 144 14.86 11.58 -14.97
C GLY A 144 13.96 10.53 -15.63
N GLY A 145 12.76 10.27 -15.08
CA GLY A 145 11.70 9.53 -15.76
C GLY A 145 11.69 8.02 -15.60
N GLN A 146 12.70 7.44 -14.92
CA GLN A 146 12.83 5.98 -14.78
C GLN A 146 12.37 5.45 -13.41
N PHE A 147 12.71 6.17 -12.33
CA PHE A 147 12.34 5.84 -10.96
C PHE A 147 11.88 7.11 -10.26
N PHE A 148 11.00 6.97 -9.27
CA PHE A 148 10.51 8.08 -8.47
C PHE A 148 11.61 8.71 -7.59
N VAL A 149 12.58 7.92 -7.14
CA VAL A 149 13.73 8.39 -6.37
C VAL A 149 15.01 7.64 -6.72
N GLY A 150 16.14 8.34 -6.76
CA GLY A 150 17.44 7.72 -6.97
C GLY A 150 17.56 7.03 -8.33
N GLU A 151 18.38 5.97 -8.37
CA GLU A 151 18.81 5.32 -9.62
C GLU A 151 18.33 3.87 -9.76
N LYS A 152 17.48 3.40 -8.83
CA LYS A 152 16.94 2.03 -8.83
C LYS A 152 15.53 2.01 -8.22
N ILE A 153 14.81 0.91 -8.44
CA ILE A 153 13.50 0.68 -7.85
C ILE A 153 13.57 0.84 -6.33
N SER A 154 12.62 1.62 -5.83
CA SER A 154 12.32 1.80 -4.42
C SER A 154 10.90 1.32 -4.13
N TRP A 155 10.55 1.25 -2.86
CA TRP A 155 9.17 0.98 -2.46
C TRP A 155 8.18 2.06 -2.92
N ALA A 156 8.62 3.29 -3.22
CA ALA A 156 7.75 4.30 -3.81
C ALA A 156 7.26 3.90 -5.21
N ASP A 157 8.15 3.34 -6.04
CA ASP A 157 7.81 2.84 -7.38
C ASP A 157 6.79 1.70 -7.30
N ILE A 158 6.98 0.78 -6.35
CA ILE A 158 6.06 -0.34 -6.12
C ILE A 158 4.66 0.16 -5.73
N PHE A 159 4.60 1.15 -4.83
CA PHE A 159 3.33 1.72 -4.38
C PHE A 159 2.59 2.49 -5.47
N VAL A 160 3.31 3.25 -6.30
CA VAL A 160 2.68 3.94 -7.43
C VAL A 160 2.22 2.93 -8.47
N ALA A 161 3.04 1.92 -8.80
CA ALA A 161 2.67 0.89 -9.76
C ALA A 161 1.41 0.12 -9.32
N GLU A 162 1.34 -0.34 -8.07
CA GLU A 162 0.15 -1.00 -7.54
C GLU A 162 -1.09 -0.10 -7.55
N ARG A 163 -0.93 1.20 -7.29
CA ARG A 163 -2.06 2.14 -7.35
C ARG A 163 -2.67 2.27 -8.75
N LEU A 164 -1.84 2.12 -9.79
CA LEU A 164 -2.22 2.31 -11.19
C LEU A 164 -2.67 1.01 -11.88
N ASP A 165 -2.61 -0.14 -11.18
CA ASP A 165 -2.95 -1.48 -11.66
C ASP A 165 -4.43 -1.86 -11.42
#